data_AF-A0A2V7K7Q5-F1
#
_entry.id   AF-A0A2V7K7Q5-F1
#
_cell.length_a   1.000
_cell.length_b   1.000
_cell.length_c   1.000
_cell.angle_alpha   90.00
_cell.angle_beta   90.00
_cell.angle_gamma   90.00
#
_symmetry.space_group_name_H-M   'P 1'
#
loop_
_entity.id
_entity.type
_entity.pdbx_description
1 polymer ?
#
loop_
_entity_poly.entity_id
_entity_poly.type
_entity_poly.pdbx_seq_one_letter_code
_entity_poly.pdbx_strand_id
1 'polypeptide(L)'
;SRGSAVHPVVFRMLVECAEAEKIPYTVEAAPRGTSTDADAIHNAQRGIPTGLVSVPNRYMHSPNEMVALTDVERAARVLAAFARKLTPSTSFIPE
;
A
#
# COMPACT_ATOMS: atom_id res chain seq x y z
N SER A 1 -0.39 1.75 -4.51
CA SER A 1 -1.11 2.51 -5.55
C SER A 1 -1.30 3.96 -5.13
N ARG A 2 -1.68 4.87 -6.03
CA ARG A 2 -2.01 6.28 -5.73
C ARG A 2 -3.38 6.61 -6.30
N GLY A 3 -4.30 7.11 -5.47
CA GLY A 3 -5.70 7.25 -5.83
C GLY A 3 -6.56 7.81 -4.70
N SER A 4 -7.87 7.95 -4.91
CA SER A 4 -8.77 8.55 -3.91
C SER A 4 -8.87 7.74 -2.62
N ALA A 5 -8.85 6.40 -2.70
CA ALA A 5 -8.87 5.50 -1.55
C ALA A 5 -7.50 5.32 -0.86
N VAL A 6 -6.45 6.00 -1.35
CA VAL A 6 -5.10 5.92 -0.79
C VAL A 6 -4.72 7.25 -0.15
N HIS A 7 -4.58 7.24 1.16
CA HIS A 7 -4.24 8.42 1.95
C HIS A 7 -2.83 8.94 1.59
N PRO A 8 -2.66 10.24 1.27
CA PRO A 8 -1.40 10.77 0.74
C PRO A 8 -0.22 10.63 1.71
N VAL A 9 -0.45 10.80 3.02
CA VAL A 9 0.60 10.61 4.05
C VAL A 9 1.03 9.15 4.12
N VAL A 10 0.08 8.20 4.06
CA VAL A 10 0.39 6.76 4.13
C VAL A 10 1.14 6.33 2.88
N PHE A 11 0.73 6.80 1.70
CA PHE A 11 1.45 6.58 0.45
C PHE A 11 2.91 7.05 0.54
N ARG A 12 3.13 8.30 0.98
CA ARG A 12 4.48 8.86 1.10
C ARG A 12 5.34 8.06 2.08
N MET A 13 4.79 7.70 3.23
CA MET A 13 5.50 6.87 4.21
C MET A 13 5.87 5.49 3.67
N LEU A 14 4.99 4.83 2.90
CA LEU A 14 5.29 3.56 2.23
C LEU A 14 6.40 3.71 1.19
N VAL A 15 6.39 4.78 0.40
CA VAL A 15 7.45 5.10 -0.56
C VAL A 15 8.79 5.31 0.15
N GLU A 16 8.82 6.12 1.20
CA GLU A 16 10.04 6.35 2.00
C GLU A 16 10.59 5.05 2.59
N CYS A 17 9.71 4.15 3.06
CA CYS A 17 10.12 2.82 3.55
C CYS A 17 10.72 1.96 2.43
N ALA A 18 10.11 1.94 1.24
CA ALA A 18 10.63 1.20 0.10
C ALA A 18 12.00 1.74 -0.36
N GLU A 19 12.16 3.06 -0.43
CA GLU A 19 13.42 3.72 -0.79
C GLU A 19 14.52 3.44 0.24
N ALA A 20 14.24 3.55 1.54
CA ALA A 20 15.19 3.28 2.61
C ALA A 20 15.67 1.81 2.60
N GLU A 21 14.78 0.88 2.30
CA GLU A 21 15.07 -0.57 2.20
C GLU A 21 15.64 -0.98 0.83
N LYS A 22 15.77 -0.03 -0.12
CA LYS A 22 16.20 -0.24 -1.50
C LYS A 22 15.34 -1.28 -2.23
N ILE A 23 14.04 -1.26 -1.99
CA ILE A 23 13.08 -2.17 -2.60
C ILE A 23 12.51 -1.50 -3.86
N PRO A 24 12.65 -2.11 -5.06
CA PRO A 24 12.05 -1.58 -6.28
C PRO A 24 10.53 -1.65 -6.18
N TYR A 25 9.85 -0.61 -6.65
CA TYR A 25 8.39 -0.53 -6.66
C TYR A 25 7.90 0.22 -7.90
N THR A 26 6.63 0.01 -8.22
CA THR A 26 5.91 0.75 -9.25
C THR A 26 4.69 1.42 -8.62
N VAL A 27 4.36 2.62 -9.08
CA VAL A 27 3.14 3.32 -8.67
C VAL A 27 2.03 3.01 -9.65
N GLU A 28 1.06 2.21 -9.20
CA GLU A 28 -0.21 2.03 -9.91
C GLU A 28 -1.12 3.25 -9.68
N ALA A 29 -1.66 3.81 -10.76
CA ALA A 29 -2.67 4.85 -10.70
C ALA A 29 -4.06 4.24 -10.49
N ALA A 30 -4.74 4.63 -9.42
CA ALA A 30 -6.12 4.25 -9.10
C ALA A 30 -7.01 5.51 -9.14
N PRO A 31 -7.42 6.00 -10.33
CA PRO A 31 -8.13 7.27 -10.47
C PRO A 31 -9.56 7.25 -9.90
N ARG A 32 -10.12 6.06 -9.64
CA ARG A 32 -11.41 5.85 -8.97
C ARG A 32 -11.17 5.06 -7.68
N GLY A 33 -12.01 4.09 -7.38
CA GLY A 33 -11.71 3.08 -6.37
C GLY A 33 -10.60 2.13 -6.81
N THR A 34 -10.11 1.38 -5.85
CA THR A 34 -9.14 0.28 -6.03
C THR A 34 -9.85 -1.06 -6.28
N SER A 35 -11.15 -1.14 -5.99
CA SER A 35 -11.93 -2.38 -5.95
C SER A 35 -11.38 -3.41 -4.96
N THR A 36 -10.72 -2.92 -3.90
CA THR A 36 -10.22 -3.72 -2.77
C THR A 36 -10.87 -3.28 -1.47
N ASP A 37 -10.58 -3.98 -0.38
CA ASP A 37 -10.99 -3.58 0.97
C ASP A 37 -10.51 -2.17 1.34
N ALA A 38 -9.46 -1.64 0.69
CA ALA A 38 -9.01 -0.27 0.91
C ALA A 38 -10.12 0.77 0.66
N ASP A 39 -11.01 0.53 -0.31
CA ASP A 39 -12.12 1.45 -0.60
C ASP A 39 -13.12 1.51 0.57
N ALA A 40 -13.38 0.36 1.22
CA ALA A 40 -14.27 0.28 2.37
C ALA A 40 -13.58 0.82 3.65
N ILE A 41 -12.34 0.41 3.89
CA ILE A 41 -11.56 0.81 5.07
C ILE A 41 -11.34 2.32 5.07
N HIS A 42 -10.94 2.89 3.93
CA HIS A 42 -10.73 4.33 3.81
C HIS A 42 -11.96 5.14 4.21
N ASN A 43 -13.17 4.71 3.82
CA ASN A 43 -14.42 5.40 4.13
C ASN A 43 -14.97 5.13 5.53
N ALA A 44 -14.42 4.17 6.27
CA ALA A 44 -14.90 3.83 7.61
C ALA A 44 -14.56 4.92 8.64
N GLN A 45 -15.37 5.01 9.71
CA GLN A 45 -15.12 5.85 10.89
C GLN A 45 -14.65 7.30 10.60
N ARG A 46 -15.21 7.92 9.55
CA ARG A 46 -14.91 9.29 9.08
C ARG A 46 -13.57 9.48 8.37
N GLY A 47 -12.95 8.41 7.87
CA GLY A 47 -11.69 8.48 7.13
C GLY A 47 -10.57 7.79 7.87
N ILE A 48 -10.35 6.50 7.61
CA ILE A 48 -9.15 5.82 8.11
C ILE A 48 -7.99 6.13 7.15
N PRO A 49 -6.82 6.55 7.65
CA PRO A 49 -5.61 6.66 6.85
C PRO A 49 -5.22 5.28 6.27
N THR A 50 -5.49 5.09 4.99
CA THR A 50 -5.34 3.79 4.31
C THR A 50 -4.25 3.86 3.25
N GLY A 51 -3.44 2.81 3.17
CA GLY A 51 -2.46 2.58 2.11
C GLY A 51 -2.75 1.29 1.37
N LEU A 52 -2.32 1.18 0.11
CA LEU A 52 -2.45 -0.04 -0.68
C LEU A 52 -1.10 -0.45 -1.28
N VAL A 53 -0.65 -1.65 -0.91
CA VAL A 53 0.51 -2.34 -1.46
C VAL A 53 0.02 -3.60 -2.16
N SER A 54 0.42 -3.79 -3.42
CA SER A 54 -0.01 -4.91 -4.26
C SER A 54 1.20 -5.70 -4.73
N VAL A 55 1.06 -7.01 -4.81
CA VAL A 55 2.04 -7.87 -5.49
C VAL A 55 1.62 -7.98 -6.96
N PRO A 56 2.53 -7.75 -7.93
CA PRO A 56 2.24 -7.98 -9.34
C PRO A 56 1.78 -9.43 -9.55
N ASN A 57 0.55 -9.57 -10.05
CA ASN A 57 -0.12 -10.85 -10.20
C ASN A 57 -0.64 -11.03 -11.63
N ARG A 58 -0.55 -12.25 -12.17
CA ARG A 58 -1.22 -12.65 -13.41
C ARG A 58 -2.32 -13.65 -13.10
N TYR A 59 -3.42 -13.55 -13.85
CA TYR A 59 -4.58 -14.44 -13.75
C TYR A 59 -5.32 -14.34 -12.41
N MET A 60 -5.38 -13.14 -11.83
CA MET A 60 -6.19 -12.84 -10.64
C MET A 60 -7.63 -13.32 -10.83
N HIS A 61 -8.20 -13.97 -9.81
CA HIS A 61 -9.54 -14.59 -9.84
C HIS A 61 -9.67 -15.84 -10.73
N SER A 62 -8.57 -16.44 -11.17
CA SER A 62 -8.58 -17.76 -11.78
C SER A 62 -8.17 -18.85 -10.77
N PRO A 63 -8.44 -20.14 -11.03
CA PRO A 63 -8.00 -21.22 -10.15
C PRO A 63 -6.47 -21.31 -9.95
N ASN A 64 -5.68 -20.72 -10.87
CA ASN A 64 -4.22 -20.74 -10.82
C ASN A 64 -3.68 -19.33 -11.06
N GLU A 65 -3.14 -18.71 -10.02
CA GLU A 65 -2.52 -17.38 -10.10
C GLU A 65 -1.01 -17.48 -10.20
N MET A 66 -0.37 -16.45 -10.75
CA MET A 66 1.09 -16.41 -10.90
C MET A 66 1.69 -15.10 -10.40
N VAL A 67 2.65 -15.23 -9.48
CA VAL A 67 3.43 -14.13 -8.90
C VAL A 67 4.92 -14.47 -8.90
N ALA A 68 5.78 -13.46 -8.77
CA ALA A 68 7.18 -13.67 -8.42
C ALA A 68 7.33 -13.74 -6.90
N LEU A 69 7.93 -14.81 -6.37
CA LEU A 69 8.14 -14.95 -4.92
C LEU A 69 8.98 -13.81 -4.32
N THR A 70 9.90 -13.27 -5.11
CA THR A 70 10.70 -12.09 -4.72
C THR A 70 9.84 -10.85 -4.50
N ASP A 71 8.75 -10.67 -5.24
CA ASP A 71 7.85 -9.53 -5.05
C ASP A 71 6.94 -9.71 -3.84
N VAL A 72 6.59 -10.96 -3.49
CA VAL A 72 5.91 -11.28 -2.23
C VAL A 72 6.80 -10.93 -1.03
N GLU A 73 8.07 -11.33 -1.06
CA GLU A 73 9.04 -11.01 -0.01
C GLU A 73 9.26 -9.50 0.12
N ARG A 74 9.40 -8.78 -1.01
CA ARG A 74 9.53 -7.32 -1.03
C ARG A 74 8.31 -6.63 -0.44
N ALA A 75 7.10 -7.06 -0.79
CA ALA A 75 5.87 -6.50 -0.22
C ALA A 75 5.84 -6.68 1.31
N ALA A 76 6.15 -7.88 1.80
CA ALA A 76 6.24 -8.14 3.23
C ALA A 76 7.29 -7.27 3.93
N ARG A 77 8.46 -7.08 3.30
CA ARG A 77 9.54 -6.22 3.84
C ARG A 77 9.13 -4.75 3.93
N VAL A 78 8.48 -4.19 2.91
CA VAL A 78 7.98 -2.80 2.94
C VAL A 78 6.92 -2.63 4.03
N LEU A 79 5.97 -3.57 4.15
CA LEU A 79 4.93 -3.52 5.19
C LEU A 79 5.55 -3.60 6.60
N ALA A 80 6.55 -4.48 6.79
CA ALA A 80 7.28 -4.58 8.05
C ALA A 80 8.07 -3.31 8.37
N ALA A 81 8.73 -2.69 7.38
CA ALA A 81 9.43 -1.42 7.53
C ALA A 81 8.47 -0.28 7.89
N PHE A 82 7.30 -0.23 7.25
CA PHE A 82 6.25 0.73 7.56
C PHE A 82 5.77 0.58 9.00
N ALA A 83 5.43 -0.65 9.43
CA ALA A 83 4.99 -0.92 10.80
C ALA A 83 6.04 -0.48 11.85
N ARG A 84 7.33 -0.75 11.61
CA ARG A 84 8.42 -0.31 12.50
C ARG A 84 8.62 1.21 12.54
N LYS A 85 8.23 1.92 11.48
CA LYS A 85 8.33 3.39 11.41
C LYS A 85 7.23 4.09 12.20
N LEU A 86 6.13 3.41 12.52
CA LEU A 86 5.02 3.97 13.27
C LEU A 86 5.40 4.17 14.75
N THR A 87 5.04 5.33 15.28
CA THR A 87 5.23 5.69 16.69
C THR A 87 3.92 6.29 17.23
N PRO A 88 3.74 6.39 18.57
CA PRO A 88 2.57 7.04 19.14
C PRO A 88 2.39 8.52 18.72
N SER A 89 3.47 9.18 18.28
CA SER A 89 3.46 10.55 17.79
C SER A 89 3.27 10.67 16.27
N THR A 90 3.10 9.56 15.55
CA THR A 90 2.87 9.59 14.10
C THR A 90 1.53 10.26 13.79
N SER A 91 1.58 11.39 13.08
CA SER A 91 0.40 12.07 12.55
C SER A 91 0.11 11.62 11.12
N PHE A 92 -1.15 11.37 10.83
CA PHE A 92 -1.64 11.13 9.48
C PHE A 92 -2.42 12.32 8.91
N ILE A 93 -2.38 13.49 9.56
CA ILE A 93 -3.00 14.71 9.03
C ILE A 93 -2.10 15.23 7.89
N PRO A 94 -2.61 15.39 6.66
CA PRO A 94 -1.85 16.02 5.58
C PRO A 94 -1.51 17.48 5.92
N GLU A 95 -0.31 17.93 5.52
CA GLU A 95 0.07 19.35 5.54
C GLU A 95 -0.62 20.13 4.42
#